data_AF-A0A956Z5C0-F1
#
_entry.id   AF-A0A956Z5C0-F1
#
_cell.length_a   1.000
_cell.length_b   1.000
_cell.length_c   1.000
_cell.angle_alpha   90.00
_cell.angle_beta   90.00
_cell.angle_gamma   90.00
#
_symmetry.space_group_name_H-M   'P 1'
#
loop_
_entity.id
_entity.type
_entity.pdbx_description
1 polymer ?
#
loop_
_entity_poly.entity_id
_entity_poly.type
_entity_poly.pdbx_seq_one_letter_code
_entity_poly.pdbx_strand_id
1 'polypeptide(L)'
;MRPTDSLTEREQEILRLIAEGSSNEEIARALILTLGTVKWYNTQIFSKLGVKNRTQAIARAREYGLIDGGGVVVADALVLPPVVSLPAPPTPFIGREHELADLVSLVQSADHRLITLVGPGGIGKTRLALETARSTQRQYTDGVHFLSLASLAAAEEIAPALAV
;
A
#
# COMPACT_ATOMS: atom_id res chain seq x y z
N MET A 1 -2.38 19.01 -13.08
CA MET A 1 -2.20 18.05 -11.98
C MET A 1 -3.58 17.48 -11.67
N ARG A 2 -3.85 16.20 -11.98
CA ARG A 2 -5.18 15.62 -11.76
C ARG A 2 -5.31 15.30 -10.26
N PRO A 3 -6.41 15.62 -9.57
CA PRO A 3 -6.57 15.31 -8.14
C PRO A 3 -6.43 13.82 -7.80
N THR A 4 -6.59 12.92 -8.77
CA THR A 4 -6.33 11.48 -8.65
C THR A 4 -4.85 11.13 -8.48
N ASP A 5 -3.93 12.00 -8.89
CA ASP A 5 -2.48 11.82 -8.71
C ASP A 5 -2.08 11.88 -7.23
N SER A 6 -2.95 12.42 -6.36
CA SER A 6 -2.76 12.46 -4.91
C SER A 6 -3.23 11.20 -4.16
N LEU A 7 -3.93 10.31 -4.86
CA LEU A 7 -4.43 9.07 -4.28
C LEU A 7 -3.38 7.96 -4.34
N THR A 8 -3.24 7.21 -3.26
CA THR A 8 -2.44 5.98 -3.25
C THR A 8 -3.09 4.90 -4.10
N GLU A 9 -2.34 3.88 -4.52
CA GLU A 9 -2.89 2.77 -5.32
C GLU A 9 -4.10 2.11 -4.65
N ARG A 10 -4.03 1.93 -3.32
CA ARG A 10 -5.14 1.35 -2.55
C ARG A 10 -6.37 2.26 -2.52
N GLU A 11 -6.16 3.57 -2.43
CA GLU A 11 -7.24 4.55 -2.50
C GLU A 11 -7.88 4.59 -3.90
N GLN A 12 -7.08 4.44 -4.96
CA GLN A 12 -7.57 4.35 -6.34
C GLN A 12 -8.37 3.08 -6.57
N GLU A 13 -7.91 1.94 -6.04
CA GLU A 13 -8.59 0.65 -6.13
C GLU A 13 -9.96 0.68 -5.43
N ILE A 14 -10.02 1.27 -4.23
CA ILE A 14 -11.26 1.50 -3.51
C ILE A 14 -12.16 2.49 -4.27
N LEU A 15 -11.60 3.58 -4.79
CA LEU A 15 -12.36 4.57 -5.56
C LEU A 15 -12.96 3.94 -6.84
N ARG A 16 -12.25 3.03 -7.50
CA ARG A 16 -12.76 2.29 -8.66
C ARG A 16 -13.98 1.45 -8.28
N LEU A 17 -13.91 0.65 -7.22
CA LEU A 17 -15.06 -0.15 -6.76
C LEU A 17 -16.22 0.74 -6.28
N ILE A 18 -15.92 1.91 -5.68
CA ILE A 18 -16.95 2.91 -5.36
C ILE A 18 -17.66 3.36 -6.64
N ALA A 19 -16.89 3.64 -7.68
CA ALA A 19 -17.35 4.13 -8.98
C ALA A 19 -18.17 3.08 -9.75
N GLU A 20 -17.83 1.80 -9.59
CA GLU A 20 -18.57 0.63 -10.10
C GLU A 20 -19.87 0.36 -9.32
N GLY A 21 -20.07 1.03 -8.17
CA GLY A 21 -21.30 0.92 -7.38
C GLY A 21 -21.23 -0.08 -6.23
N SER A 22 -20.08 -0.70 -5.96
CA SER A 22 -19.94 -1.69 -4.88
C SER A 22 -20.16 -1.09 -3.50
N SER A 23 -20.97 -1.74 -2.67
CA SER A 23 -21.19 -1.38 -1.27
C SER A 23 -19.90 -1.50 -0.44
N ASN A 24 -19.86 -0.87 0.74
CA ASN A 24 -18.68 -0.95 1.60
C ASN A 24 -18.38 -2.39 2.05
N GLU A 25 -19.39 -3.26 2.13
CA GLU A 25 -19.24 -4.68 2.48
C GLU A 25 -18.67 -5.49 1.31
N GLU A 26 -19.10 -5.21 0.09
CA GLU A 26 -18.56 -5.84 -1.12
C GLU A 26 -17.13 -5.40 -1.37
N ILE A 27 -16.81 -4.11 -1.19
CA ILE A 27 -15.45 -3.58 -1.26
C ILE A 27 -14.57 -4.28 -0.21
N ALA A 28 -15.07 -4.41 1.02
CA ALA A 28 -14.35 -5.09 2.10
C ALA A 28 -14.04 -6.54 1.72
N ARG A 29 -15.02 -7.26 1.16
CA ARG A 29 -14.85 -8.63 0.70
C ARG A 29 -13.88 -8.75 -0.47
N ALA A 30 -14.04 -7.91 -1.49
CA ALA A 30 -13.24 -7.95 -2.71
C ALA A 30 -11.76 -7.66 -2.45
N LEU A 31 -11.49 -6.75 -1.50
CA LEU A 31 -10.13 -6.31 -1.18
C LEU A 31 -9.54 -7.01 0.06
N ILE A 32 -10.25 -7.94 0.67
CA ILE A 32 -9.84 -8.63 1.91
C ILE A 32 -9.53 -7.59 3.01
N LEU A 33 -10.46 -6.67 3.22
CA LEU A 33 -10.42 -5.61 4.22
C LEU A 33 -11.57 -5.78 5.21
N THR A 34 -11.48 -5.11 6.36
CA THR A 34 -12.63 -4.99 7.27
C THR A 34 -13.55 -3.84 6.82
N LEU A 35 -14.83 -3.92 7.18
CA LEU A 35 -15.80 -2.84 6.91
C LEU A 35 -15.35 -1.49 7.51
N GLY A 36 -14.74 -1.51 8.70
CA GLY A 36 -14.18 -0.32 9.34
C GLY A 36 -13.04 0.30 8.53
N THR A 37 -12.17 -0.52 7.95
CA THR A 37 -11.09 -0.09 7.06
C THR A 37 -11.63 0.59 5.80
N VAL A 38 -12.67 0.02 5.16
CA VAL A 38 -13.30 0.63 3.99
C VAL A 38 -13.94 1.97 4.33
N LYS A 39 -14.64 2.08 5.47
CA LYS A 39 -15.19 3.36 5.94
C LYS A 39 -14.09 4.40 6.18
N TRP A 40 -12.95 4.00 6.71
CA TRP A 40 -11.81 4.89 6.90
C TRP A 40 -11.24 5.38 5.57
N TYR A 41 -11.01 4.47 4.61
CA TYR A 41 -10.56 4.83 3.27
C TYR A 41 -11.53 5.76 2.56
N ASN A 42 -12.84 5.54 2.67
CA ASN A 42 -13.84 6.45 2.12
C ASN A 42 -13.64 7.88 2.65
N THR A 43 -13.43 8.05 3.96
CA THR A 43 -13.18 9.38 4.55
C THR A 43 -11.91 10.02 4.02
N GLN A 44 -10.82 9.27 3.89
CA GLN A 44 -9.55 9.77 3.35
C GLN A 44 -9.68 10.16 1.87
N ILE A 45 -10.27 9.28 1.05
CA ILE A 45 -10.53 9.52 -0.37
C ILE A 45 -11.43 10.76 -0.54
N PHE A 46 -12.48 10.89 0.25
CA PHE A 46 -13.40 12.03 0.18
C PHE A 46 -12.70 13.35 0.52
N SER A 47 -11.87 13.34 1.57
CA SER A 47 -11.05 14.49 1.94
C SER A 47 -10.11 14.90 0.81
N LYS A 48 -9.37 13.94 0.23
CA LYS A 48 -8.42 14.19 -0.87
C LYS A 48 -9.09 14.64 -2.17
N LEU A 49 -10.26 14.08 -2.50
CA LEU A 49 -11.05 14.47 -3.66
C LEU A 49 -11.86 15.76 -3.44
N GLY A 50 -11.89 16.29 -2.21
CA GLY A 50 -12.68 17.47 -1.82
C GLY A 50 -14.18 17.26 -1.95
N VAL A 51 -14.66 16.04 -1.75
CA VAL A 51 -16.07 15.65 -1.86
C VAL A 51 -16.66 15.32 -0.50
N LYS A 52 -17.98 15.46 -0.35
CA LYS A 52 -18.66 15.26 0.93
C LYS A 52 -19.39 13.92 1.04
N ASN A 53 -19.62 13.25 -0.09
CA ASN A 53 -20.38 12.00 -0.11
C ASN A 53 -19.96 11.09 -1.27
N ARG A 54 -20.39 9.84 -1.17
CA ARG A 54 -20.13 8.79 -2.15
C ARG A 54 -20.61 9.17 -3.56
N THR A 55 -21.78 9.78 -3.69
CA THR A 55 -22.33 10.20 -4.98
C THR A 55 -21.41 11.20 -5.69
N GLN A 56 -20.88 12.18 -4.95
CA GLN A 56 -19.89 13.13 -5.48
C GLN A 56 -18.56 12.45 -5.82
N ALA A 57 -18.12 11.46 -5.04
CA ALA A 57 -16.93 10.68 -5.34
C ALA A 57 -17.07 9.88 -6.65
N ILE A 58 -18.24 9.29 -6.91
CA ILE A 58 -18.55 8.58 -8.16
C ILE A 58 -18.54 9.55 -9.34
N ALA A 59 -19.18 10.71 -9.21
CA ALA A 59 -19.19 11.74 -10.25
C ALA A 59 -17.76 12.19 -10.61
N ARG A 60 -16.92 12.42 -9.59
CA ARG A 60 -15.50 12.75 -9.77
C ARG A 60 -14.72 11.62 -10.44
N ALA A 61 -14.92 10.37 -10.04
CA ALA A 61 -14.25 9.23 -10.68
C ALA A 61 -14.58 9.12 -12.18
N ARG A 62 -15.83 9.44 -12.57
CA ARG A 62 -16.23 9.56 -13.99
C ARG A 62 -15.53 10.71 -14.70
N GLU A 63 -15.50 11.89 -14.09
CA GLU A 63 -14.79 13.07 -14.63
C GLU A 63 -13.31 12.79 -14.91
N TYR A 64 -12.68 11.88 -14.16
CA TYR A 64 -11.27 11.50 -14.34
C TYR A 64 -11.03 10.33 -15.31
N GLY A 65 -12.07 9.76 -15.93
CA GLY A 65 -11.93 8.65 -16.88
C GLY A 65 -11.51 7.33 -16.24
N LEU A 66 -11.73 7.15 -14.93
CA LEU A 66 -11.45 5.90 -14.21
C LEU A 66 -12.48 4.80 -14.52
N ILE A 67 -13.61 5.18 -15.10
CA ILE A 67 -14.71 4.31 -15.50
C ILE A 67 -15.25 4.77 -16.85
N ASP A 68 -14.59 4.36 -17.92
CA ASP A 68 -15.22 4.21 -19.23
C ASP A 68 -15.19 2.72 -19.59
N GLY A 69 -16.38 2.16 -19.78
CA GLY A 69 -16.61 0.73 -19.88
C GLY A 69 -16.09 0.10 -21.18
N GLY A 70 -15.69 -1.16 -21.06
CA GLY A 70 -15.67 -2.14 -22.15
C GLY A 70 -14.47 -2.06 -23.10
N GLY A 71 -13.40 -2.79 -22.78
CA GLY A 71 -12.31 -3.01 -23.72
C GLY A 71 -11.22 -3.92 -23.15
N VAL A 72 -11.30 -5.20 -23.46
CA VAL A 72 -10.18 -6.14 -23.30
C VAL A 72 -8.98 -5.60 -24.09
N VAL A 73 -7.87 -5.35 -23.40
CA VAL A 73 -6.53 -5.45 -23.98
C VAL A 73 -5.71 -6.36 -23.08
N VAL A 74 -5.64 -7.63 -23.51
CA VAL A 74 -4.57 -8.54 -23.14
C VAL A 74 -3.35 -8.27 -24.03
N ALA A 75 -2.18 -8.57 -23.47
CA ALA A 75 -0.81 -8.41 -23.99
C ALA A 75 -0.24 -7.00 -23.75
N ASP A 76 0.77 -6.83 -22.87
CA ASP A 76 1.95 -7.67 -22.78
C ASP A 76 2.18 -8.25 -21.38
N ALA A 77 2.25 -9.56 -21.31
CA ALA A 77 2.58 -10.33 -20.12
C ALA A 77 4.05 -10.66 -20.20
N LEU A 78 4.91 -9.79 -19.68
CA LEU A 78 6.29 -10.15 -19.37
C LEU A 78 6.58 -9.80 -17.91
N VAL A 79 6.24 -10.79 -17.08
CA VAL A 79 6.72 -11.02 -15.71
C VAL A 79 6.43 -9.88 -14.74
N LEU A 80 5.25 -9.94 -14.09
CA LEU A 80 5.09 -9.29 -12.80
C LEU A 80 5.88 -10.12 -11.78
N PRO A 81 6.89 -9.54 -11.08
CA PRO A 81 7.55 -10.24 -9.98
C PRO A 81 6.50 -10.64 -8.93
N PRO A 82 6.74 -11.72 -8.16
CA PRO A 82 5.77 -12.20 -7.18
C PRO A 82 5.39 -11.04 -6.25
N VAL A 83 4.11 -10.70 -6.25
CA VAL A 83 3.56 -9.64 -5.40
C VAL A 83 3.59 -10.12 -3.95
N VAL A 84 4.73 -10.00 -3.29
CA VAL A 84 4.82 -10.29 -1.86
C VAL A 84 4.17 -9.13 -1.11
N SER A 85 2.97 -9.40 -0.59
CA SER A 85 2.20 -8.43 0.18
C SER A 85 2.87 -8.15 1.52
N LEU A 86 3.26 -6.91 1.78
CA LEU A 86 3.76 -6.49 3.08
C LEU A 86 2.69 -6.68 4.18
N PRO A 87 2.99 -7.36 5.31
CA PRO A 87 2.02 -7.62 6.38
C PRO A 87 1.32 -6.35 6.83
N ALA A 88 -0.01 -6.26 6.67
CA ALA A 88 -0.83 -5.07 6.97
C ALA A 88 -1.31 -5.04 8.43
N PRO A 89 -0.63 -4.33 9.33
CA PRO A 89 -1.11 -4.10 10.68
C PRO A 89 -2.43 -3.31 10.70
N PRO A 90 -3.37 -3.67 11.59
CA PRO A 90 -4.75 -3.17 11.57
C PRO A 90 -4.92 -1.77 12.20
N THR A 91 -3.90 -1.24 12.86
CA THR A 91 -3.95 0.06 13.55
C THR A 91 -3.31 1.15 12.71
N PRO A 92 -3.78 2.42 12.73
CA PRO A 92 -3.11 3.51 12.02
C PRO A 92 -1.68 3.74 12.56
N PHE A 93 -0.77 4.17 11.69
CA PHE A 93 0.58 4.60 12.09
C PHE A 93 0.51 6.05 12.58
N ILE A 94 0.90 6.31 13.82
CA ILE A 94 0.69 7.59 14.50
C ILE A 94 1.98 8.04 15.19
N GLY A 95 2.35 9.32 15.02
CA GLY A 95 3.31 10.03 15.87
C GLY A 95 4.78 9.67 15.62
N ARG A 96 5.07 9.06 14.48
CA ARG A 96 6.39 8.55 14.07
C ARG A 96 6.72 8.94 12.62
N GLU A 97 6.10 10.01 12.14
CA GLU A 97 6.17 10.48 10.75
C GLU A 97 7.57 11.00 10.41
N HIS A 98 8.29 11.58 11.37
CA HIS A 98 9.66 12.06 11.20
C HIS A 98 10.62 10.89 11.00
N GLU A 99 10.56 9.86 11.86
CA GLU A 99 11.41 8.69 11.72
C GLU A 99 11.11 7.89 10.45
N LEU A 100 9.86 7.90 9.99
CA LEU A 100 9.49 7.34 8.69
C LEU A 100 10.16 8.12 7.55
N ALA A 101 10.12 9.45 7.56
CA ALA A 101 10.77 10.27 6.54
C ALA A 101 12.30 10.07 6.50
N ASP A 102 12.93 9.97 7.67
CA ASP A 102 14.36 9.68 7.79
C ASP A 102 14.70 8.31 7.21
N LEU A 103 13.93 7.28 7.54
CA LEU A 103 14.15 5.93 7.01
C LEU A 103 13.90 5.82 5.52
N VAL A 104 12.89 6.49 4.99
CA VAL A 104 12.65 6.55 3.54
C VAL A 104 13.86 7.15 2.84
N SER A 105 14.43 8.23 3.38
CA SER A 105 15.63 8.87 2.83
C SER A 105 16.85 7.95 2.89
N LEU A 106 17.04 7.23 4.00
CA LEU A 106 18.13 6.27 4.17
C LEU A 106 18.00 5.07 3.22
N VAL A 107 16.78 4.55 3.04
CA VAL A 107 16.49 3.43 2.13
C VAL A 107 16.73 3.83 0.68
N GLN A 108 16.43 5.08 0.30
CA GLN A 108 16.66 5.58 -1.07
C GLN A 108 18.13 5.89 -1.37
N SER A 109 18.98 5.99 -0.35
CA SER A 109 20.41 6.22 -0.54
C SER A 109 21.10 4.94 -1.03
N ALA A 110 21.77 5.02 -2.18
CA ALA A 110 22.53 3.90 -2.74
C ALA A 110 23.73 3.47 -1.87
N ASP A 111 24.13 4.30 -0.90
CA ASP A 111 25.25 4.02 0.01
C ASP A 111 24.90 3.02 1.12
N HIS A 112 23.62 2.67 1.28
CA HIS A 112 23.14 1.83 2.37
C HIS A 112 22.52 0.52 1.86
N ARG A 113 23.14 -0.61 2.21
CA ARG A 113 22.62 -1.95 1.88
C ARG A 113 21.87 -2.61 3.04
N LEU A 114 22.08 -2.13 4.26
CA LEU A 114 21.47 -2.68 5.47
C LEU A 114 21.18 -1.54 6.45
N ILE A 115 19.94 -1.49 6.94
CA ILE A 115 19.51 -0.57 7.97
C ILE A 115 18.99 -1.39 9.15
N THR A 116 19.49 -1.12 10.34
CA THR A 116 19.06 -1.81 11.57
C THR A 116 18.27 -0.86 12.46
N LEU A 117 17.02 -1.20 12.76
CA LEU A 117 16.21 -0.46 13.72
C LEU A 117 16.46 -0.98 15.13
N VAL A 118 16.97 -0.13 16.01
CA VAL A 118 17.22 -0.44 17.41
C VAL A 118 16.28 0.33 18.33
N GLY A 119 16.03 -0.20 19.54
CA GLY A 119 15.17 0.45 20.53
C GLY A 119 14.41 -0.54 21.43
N PRO A 120 13.72 -0.04 22.47
CA PRO A 120 13.00 -0.86 23.44
C PRO A 120 11.93 -1.76 22.80
N GLY A 121 11.58 -2.86 23.48
CA GLY A 121 10.49 -3.75 23.06
C GLY A 121 9.16 -2.99 22.95
N GLY A 122 8.31 -3.37 22.00
CA GLY A 122 6.98 -2.77 21.84
C GLY A 122 6.92 -1.38 21.20
N ILE A 123 8.05 -0.68 20.98
CA ILE A 123 8.08 0.69 20.41
C ILE A 123 7.73 0.79 18.91
N GLY A 124 7.30 -0.32 18.30
CA GLY A 124 6.85 -0.34 16.91
C GLY A 124 7.96 -0.37 15.85
N LYS A 125 9.16 -0.92 16.14
CA LYS A 125 10.24 -1.03 15.13
C LYS A 125 9.80 -1.78 13.87
N THR A 126 9.18 -2.95 14.03
CA THR A 126 8.62 -3.72 12.91
C THR A 126 7.51 -2.95 12.20
N ARG A 127 6.68 -2.19 12.94
CA ARG A 127 5.63 -1.34 12.39
C ARG A 127 6.23 -0.26 11.49
N LEU A 128 7.28 0.42 11.95
CA LEU A 128 8.01 1.46 11.22
C LEU A 128 8.74 0.91 9.99
N ALA A 129 9.38 -0.26 10.09
CA ALA A 129 10.01 -0.92 8.94
C ALA A 129 9.00 -1.28 7.85
N LEU A 130 7.87 -1.87 8.22
CA LEU A 130 6.79 -2.21 7.29
C LEU A 130 6.17 -0.96 6.64
N GLU A 131 6.04 0.13 7.38
CA GLU A 131 5.51 1.39 6.85
C GLU A 131 6.49 2.06 5.88
N THR A 132 7.80 1.98 6.16
CA THR A 132 8.87 2.44 5.26
C THR A 132 8.86 1.64 3.96
N ALA A 133 8.78 0.31 4.07
CA ALA A 133 8.68 -0.60 2.94
C ALA A 133 7.46 -0.28 2.04
N ARG A 134 6.29 -0.01 2.64
CA ARG A 134 5.10 0.42 1.89
C ARG A 134 5.29 1.74 1.17
N SER A 135 5.90 2.72 1.86
CA SER A 135 6.08 4.07 1.33
C SER A 135 7.04 4.11 0.14
N THR A 136 7.96 3.13 0.05
CA THR A 136 8.98 3.03 -1.00
C THR A 136 8.70 1.96 -2.05
N GLN A 137 7.66 1.14 -1.89
CA GLN A 137 7.36 0.00 -2.77
C GLN A 137 7.33 0.35 -4.26
N ARG A 138 6.74 1.50 -4.62
CA ARG A 138 6.63 1.96 -6.01
C ARG A 138 7.96 2.41 -6.65
N GLN A 139 9.02 2.56 -5.85
CA GLN A 139 10.33 3.05 -6.30
C GLN A 139 11.29 1.91 -6.65
N TYR A 140 10.97 0.68 -6.24
CA TYR A 140 11.76 -0.51 -6.51
C TYR A 140 11.11 -1.33 -7.61
N THR A 141 11.77 -1.44 -8.76
CA THR A 141 11.26 -2.19 -9.93
C THR A 141 11.00 -3.66 -9.61
N ASP A 142 11.85 -4.26 -8.77
CA ASP A 142 11.73 -5.67 -8.32
C ASP A 142 10.76 -5.85 -7.13
N GLY A 143 10.12 -4.76 -6.69
CA GLY A 143 9.23 -4.73 -5.55
C GLY A 143 9.94 -4.71 -4.19
N VAL A 144 9.15 -4.82 -3.13
CA VAL A 144 9.64 -4.85 -1.74
C VAL A 144 9.03 -6.06 -1.03
N HIS A 145 9.89 -6.87 -0.42
CA HIS A 145 9.54 -8.18 0.13
C HIS A 145 9.71 -8.19 1.65
N PHE A 146 8.77 -8.80 2.36
CA PHE A 146 8.90 -9.06 3.79
C PHE A 146 9.31 -10.51 4.03
N LEU A 147 10.47 -10.70 4.65
CA LEU A 147 10.94 -11.99 5.12
C LEU A 147 10.99 -11.99 6.65
N SER A 148 10.15 -12.83 7.27
CA SER A 148 10.23 -13.06 8.72
C SER A 148 11.39 -13.99 9.03
N LEU A 149 12.44 -13.46 9.66
CA LEU A 149 13.57 -14.28 10.14
C LEU A 149 13.24 -15.07 11.42
N ALA A 150 12.07 -14.84 12.04
CA ALA A 150 11.71 -15.46 13.32
C ALA A 150 11.60 -16.99 13.28
N SER A 151 11.38 -17.57 12.09
CA SER A 151 11.29 -19.01 11.86
C SER A 151 12.60 -19.63 11.37
N LEU A 152 13.65 -18.82 11.15
CA LEU A 152 14.96 -19.32 10.70
C LEU A 152 15.83 -19.63 11.92
N ALA A 153 16.45 -20.80 11.92
CA ALA A 153 17.30 -21.27 13.01
C ALA A 153 18.78 -21.01 12.74
N ALA A 154 19.18 -20.78 11.49
CA ALA A 154 20.58 -20.62 11.08
C ALA A 154 20.75 -19.63 9.91
N ALA A 155 21.95 -19.07 9.76
CA ALA A 155 22.24 -18.04 8.75
C ALA A 155 22.21 -18.60 7.31
N GLU A 156 22.52 -19.88 7.15
CA GLU A 156 22.50 -20.61 5.89
C GLU A 156 21.08 -20.72 5.31
N GLU A 157 20.05 -20.58 6.14
CA GLU A 157 18.64 -20.63 5.74
C GLU A 157 18.16 -19.30 5.13
N ILE A 158 18.93 -18.21 5.25
CA ILE A 158 18.56 -16.88 4.77
C ILE A 158 18.59 -16.81 3.23
N ALA A 159 19.66 -17.29 2.59
CA ALA A 159 19.80 -17.21 1.14
C ALA A 159 18.69 -17.98 0.39
N PRO A 160 18.32 -19.22 0.78
CA PRO A 160 17.16 -19.92 0.23
C PRO A 160 15.85 -19.16 0.44
N ALA A 161 15.69 -18.51 1.59
CA ALA A 161 14.48 -17.76 1.91
C ALA A 161 14.34 -16.42 1.16
N LEU A 162 15.41 -15.92 0.55
CA LEU A 162 15.41 -14.72 -0.31
C LEU A 162 15.14 -15.04 -1.79
N ALA A 163 15.22 -16.29 -2.22
CA ALA A 163 15.11 -16.71 -3.62
C ALA A 163 13.64 -16.85 -4.12
N VAL A 164 12.74 -15.98 -3.62
CA VAL A 164 11.29 -16.03 -3.86
C VAL A 164 10.90 -15.21 -5.08
#